data_AF-O30044-F1
#
_entry.id   AF-O30044-F1
#
_cell.length_a   1.000
_cell.length_b   1.000
_cell.length_c   1.000
_cell.angle_alpha   90.00
_cell.angle_beta   90.00
_cell.angle_gamma   90.00
#
_symmetry.space_group_name_H-M   'P 1'
#
loop_
_entity.id
_entity.type
_entity.pdbx_description
1 polymer ?
#
loop_
_entity_poly.entity_id
_entity_poly.type
_entity_poly.pdbx_seq_one_letter_code
_entity_poly.pdbx_strand_id
1 'polypeptide(L)'
;MDETQKKVLFQLIADSERHKATIEEIANNLGIEIEKKSAEFEFKDRRFFNEIYKLEVSVRSLYEQMIYKFGNLLGEEVEKLKALLNDEEKHAKLVEKFVDKTLRIV
;
A
#
# COMPACT_ATOMS: atom_id res chain seq x y z
N MET A 1 -17.20 10.37 -9.19
CA MET A 1 -16.18 9.39 -9.57
C MET A 1 -16.61 8.72 -10.86
N ASP A 2 -15.79 8.76 -11.90
CA ASP A 2 -16.08 8.13 -13.20
C ASP A 2 -15.75 6.62 -13.23
N GLU A 3 -16.09 5.94 -14.32
CA GLU A 3 -15.86 4.49 -14.48
C GLU A 3 -14.39 4.08 -14.49
N THR A 4 -13.48 4.94 -14.98
CA THR A 4 -12.04 4.67 -14.94
C THR A 4 -11.54 4.71 -13.51
N GLN A 5 -11.95 5.73 -12.75
CA GLN A 5 -11.62 5.90 -11.35
C GLN A 5 -12.15 4.73 -10.49
N LYS A 6 -13.38 4.25 -10.76
CA LYS A 6 -13.93 3.06 -10.10
C LYS A 6 -13.10 1.81 -10.36
N LYS A 7 -12.71 1.56 -11.62
CA LYS A 7 -11.89 0.40 -11.99
C LYS A 7 -10.53 0.43 -11.28
N VAL A 8 -9.90 1.59 -11.23
CA VAL A 8 -8.64 1.78 -10.49
C VAL A 8 -8.85 1.46 -9.02
N LEU A 9 -9.91 1.98 -8.39
CA LEU A 9 -10.20 1.68 -6.99
C LEU A 9 -10.40 0.18 -6.73
N PHE A 10 -11.19 -0.51 -7.56
CA PHE A 10 -11.38 -1.96 -7.41
C PHE A 10 -10.07 -2.75 -7.57
N GLN A 11 -9.21 -2.32 -8.48
CA GLN A 11 -7.89 -2.92 -8.65
C GLN A 11 -7.04 -2.73 -7.38
N LEU A 12 -6.98 -1.52 -6.83
CA LEU A 12 -6.22 -1.23 -5.61
C LEU A 12 -6.72 -2.03 -4.42
N ILE A 13 -8.04 -2.19 -4.28
CA ILE A 13 -8.65 -3.01 -3.22
C ILE A 13 -8.23 -4.48 -3.37
N ALA A 14 -8.32 -5.03 -4.58
CA ALA A 14 -7.93 -6.41 -4.84
C ALA A 14 -6.43 -6.65 -4.56
N ASP A 15 -5.58 -5.72 -4.98
CA ASP A 15 -4.15 -5.78 -4.69
C ASP A 15 -3.86 -5.64 -3.19
N SER A 16 -4.57 -4.76 -2.46
CA SER A 16 -4.42 -4.60 -1.01
C SER A 16 -4.77 -5.88 -0.24
N GLU A 17 -5.82 -6.60 -0.63
CA GLU A 17 -6.15 -7.90 -0.02
C GLU A 17 -5.08 -8.96 -0.32
N ARG A 18 -4.47 -8.93 -1.51
CA ARG A 18 -3.33 -9.80 -1.82
C ARG A 18 -2.12 -9.45 -0.95
N HIS A 19 -1.80 -8.17 -0.77
CA HIS A 19 -0.70 -7.72 0.08
C HIS A 19 -0.88 -8.21 1.52
N LYS A 20 -2.08 -8.04 2.06
CA LYS A 20 -2.46 -8.54 3.38
C LYS A 20 -2.23 -10.06 3.48
N ALA A 21 -2.68 -10.84 2.51
CA ALA A 21 -2.45 -12.28 2.49
C ALA A 21 -0.96 -12.63 2.47
N THR A 22 -0.15 -11.90 1.69
CA THR A 22 1.31 -12.08 1.66
C THR A 22 1.97 -11.71 3.00
N ILE A 23 1.54 -10.64 3.66
CA ILE A 23 2.06 -10.25 4.98
C ILE A 23 1.69 -11.29 6.04
N GLU A 24 0.45 -11.80 6.02
CA GLU A 24 0.01 -12.89 6.89
C GLU A 24 0.85 -14.17 6.67
N GLU A 25 1.18 -14.50 5.42
CA GLU A 25 2.08 -15.60 5.08
C GLU A 25 3.49 -15.40 5.64
N ILE A 26 4.08 -14.21 5.44
CA ILE A 26 5.41 -13.86 5.97
C ILE A 26 5.42 -14.01 7.49
N ALA A 27 4.41 -13.47 8.18
CA ALA A 27 4.34 -13.55 9.63
C ALA A 27 4.21 -14.99 10.12
N ASN A 28 3.39 -15.82 9.46
CA ASN A 28 3.26 -17.24 9.78
C ASN A 28 4.60 -17.98 9.61
N ASN A 29 5.34 -17.72 8.52
CA ASN A 29 6.64 -18.34 8.27
C ASN A 29 7.69 -17.94 9.31
N LEU A 30 7.57 -16.74 9.87
CA LEU A 30 8.46 -16.22 10.91
C LEU A 30 7.97 -16.52 12.33
N GLY A 31 6.82 -17.17 12.49
CA GLY A 31 6.20 -17.44 13.80
C GLY A 31 5.78 -16.16 14.54
N ILE A 32 5.44 -15.09 13.82
CA ILE A 32 5.00 -13.80 14.36
C ILE A 32 3.48 -13.74 14.37
N GLU A 33 2.91 -13.37 15.52
CA GLU A 33 1.47 -13.11 15.62
C GLU A 33 1.14 -11.69 15.15
N ILE A 34 0.20 -11.56 14.21
CA ILE A 34 -0.28 -10.26 13.73
C ILE A 34 -1.52 -9.84 14.54
N GLU A 35 -1.42 -8.72 15.24
CA GLU A 35 -2.58 -8.06 15.82
C GLU A 35 -3.36 -7.34 14.71
N LYS A 36 -4.58 -7.80 14.40
CA LYS A 36 -5.43 -7.18 13.37
C LYS A 36 -6.10 -5.94 13.94
N LYS A 37 -5.59 -4.77 13.58
CA LYS A 37 -6.25 -3.47 13.83
C LYS A 37 -6.93 -2.98 12.57
N SER A 38 -8.23 -2.72 12.67
CA SER A 38 -8.96 -1.99 11.63
C SER A 38 -8.71 -0.49 11.80
N ALA A 39 -8.21 0.16 10.76
CA ALA A 39 -8.26 1.61 10.65
C ALA A 39 -9.54 1.99 9.90
N GLU A 40 -10.42 2.76 10.53
CA GLU A 40 -11.54 3.39 9.84
C GLU A 40 -11.04 4.66 9.16
N PHE A 41 -11.15 4.71 7.83
CA PHE A 41 -10.83 5.89 7.06
C PHE A 41 -12.12 6.58 6.63
N GLU A 42 -12.38 7.78 7.15
CA GLU A 42 -13.42 8.66 6.61
C GLU A 42 -12.86 9.44 5.42
N PHE A 43 -13.26 9.04 4.23
CA PHE A 43 -12.94 9.79 3.01
C PHE A 43 -13.93 10.94 2.82
N LYS A 44 -13.58 12.11 3.35
CA LYS A 44 -14.32 13.35 3.06
C LYS A 44 -13.83 13.93 1.74
N ASP A 45 -14.75 13.97 0.77
CA ASP A 45 -14.73 14.91 -0.36
C ASP A 45 -13.73 14.60 -1.51
N ARG A 46 -13.74 15.47 -2.54
CA ARG A 46 -13.05 15.48 -3.85
C ARG A 46 -11.55 15.11 -3.86
N ARG A 47 -10.93 14.96 -2.69
CA ARG A 47 -9.52 14.63 -2.48
C ARG A 47 -9.27 13.16 -2.15
N PHE A 48 -10.27 12.31 -2.32
CA PHE A 48 -10.17 10.86 -2.13
C PHE A 48 -8.89 10.25 -2.72
N PHE A 49 -8.56 10.58 -3.98
CA PHE A 49 -7.35 10.07 -4.62
C PHE A 49 -6.04 10.68 -4.07
N ASN A 50 -6.08 11.88 -3.48
CA ASN A 50 -4.93 12.44 -2.77
C ASN A 50 -4.64 11.63 -1.50
N GLU A 51 -5.68 11.20 -0.77
CA GLU A 51 -5.52 10.39 0.43
C GLU A 51 -5.05 8.97 0.09
N ILE A 52 -5.60 8.36 -0.97
CA ILE A 52 -5.07 7.08 -1.49
C ILE A 52 -3.59 7.25 -1.85
N TYR A 53 -3.21 8.25 -2.64
CA TYR A 53 -1.82 8.46 -3.03
C TYR A 53 -0.88 8.56 -1.83
N LYS A 54 -1.27 9.28 -0.77
CA LYS A 54 -0.50 9.36 0.48
C LYS A 54 -0.37 7.99 1.16
N LEU A 55 -1.42 7.18 1.15
CA LEU A 55 -1.39 5.83 1.70
C LEU A 55 -0.41 4.96 0.92
N GLU A 56 -0.48 4.92 -0.42
CA GLU A 56 0.45 4.15 -1.26
C GLU A 56 1.92 4.53 -0.98
N VAL A 57 2.21 5.83 -0.89
CA VAL A 57 3.57 6.33 -0.56
C VAL A 57 4.00 5.92 0.85
N SER A 58 3.06 5.97 1.82
CA SER A 58 3.34 5.61 3.21
C SER A 58 3.60 4.11 3.37
N VAL A 59 2.76 3.27 2.75
CA VAL A 59 2.89 1.80 2.78
C VAL A 59 4.18 1.38 2.07
N ARG A 60 4.50 1.96 0.91
CA ARG A 60 5.80 1.77 0.26
C ARG A 60 6.96 2.05 1.20
N SER A 61 6.94 3.19 1.90
CA SER A 61 8.00 3.54 2.86
C SER A 61 8.07 2.55 4.03
N LEU A 62 6.93 2.03 4.49
CA LEU A 62 6.90 0.97 5.51
C LEU A 62 7.58 -0.30 5.02
N TYR A 63 7.30 -0.75 3.79
CA TYR A 63 7.99 -1.91 3.22
C TYR A 63 9.50 -1.66 3.05
N GLU A 64 9.90 -0.48 2.58
CA GLU A 64 11.32 -0.08 2.51
C GLU A 64 12.00 -0.18 3.88
N GLN A 65 11.35 0.33 4.92
CA GLN A 65 11.85 0.26 6.29
C GLN A 65 11.91 -1.17 6.82
N MET A 66 10.91 -2.01 6.51
CA MET A 66 10.91 -3.41 6.92
C MET A 66 12.07 -4.17 6.27
N ILE A 67 12.26 -4.01 4.96
CA ILE A 67 13.37 -4.63 4.23
C ILE A 67 14.71 -4.17 4.78
N TYR A 68 14.87 -2.87 5.03
CA TYR A 68 16.13 -2.32 5.53
C TYR A 68 16.45 -2.75 6.97
N LYS A 69 15.47 -2.66 7.88
CA LYS A 69 15.68 -2.93 9.31
C LYS A 69 15.68 -4.41 9.64
N PHE A 70 14.87 -5.20 8.93
CA PHE A 70 14.63 -6.61 9.26
C PHE A 70 15.09 -7.56 8.16
N GLY A 71 15.79 -7.10 7.12
CA GLY A 71 16.18 -7.94 5.98
C GLY A 71 16.90 -9.24 6.37
N ASN A 72 17.76 -9.19 7.38
CA ASN A 72 18.46 -10.37 7.90
C ASN A 72 17.51 -11.38 8.59
N LEU A 73 16.46 -10.90 9.26
CA LEU A 73 15.45 -11.74 9.91
C LEU A 73 14.45 -12.30 8.89
N LEU A 74 14.10 -11.48 7.89
CA LEU A 74 13.16 -11.83 6.83
C LEU A 74 13.73 -12.92 5.90
N GLY A 75 15.06 -12.96 5.70
CA GLY A 75 15.69 -13.98 4.87
C GLY A 75 15.11 -13.98 3.45
N GLU A 76 14.59 -15.13 3.00
CA GLU A 76 13.99 -15.29 1.67
C GLU A 76 12.69 -14.49 1.50
N GLU A 77 12.00 -14.14 2.60
CA GLU A 77 10.78 -13.34 2.58
C GLU A 77 11.00 -11.89 2.13
N VAL A 78 12.26 -11.43 2.12
CA VAL A 78 12.64 -10.09 1.60
C VAL A 78 12.19 -9.90 0.16
N GLU A 79 12.25 -10.92 -0.69
CA GLU A 79 11.86 -10.80 -2.09
C GLU A 79 10.35 -10.60 -2.25
N LYS A 80 9.54 -11.20 -1.37
CA LYS A 80 8.10 -10.94 -1.32
C LYS A 80 7.82 -9.49 -0.94
N LEU A 81 8.49 -8.96 0.08
CA LEU A 81 8.34 -7.55 0.46
C LEU A 81 8.81 -6.57 -0.62
N LYS A 82 9.89 -6.89 -1.35
CA LYS A 82 10.32 -6.08 -2.51
C LYS A 82 9.28 -6.08 -3.62
N ALA A 83 8.60 -7.20 -3.85
CA ALA A 83 7.50 -7.26 -4.81
C ALA A 83 6.33 -6.37 -4.38
N LEU A 84 5.93 -6.43 -3.11
CA LEU A 84 4.88 -5.56 -2.56
C LEU A 84 5.25 -4.07 -2.68
N LEU A 85 6.49 -3.70 -2.31
CA LEU A 85 7.03 -2.35 -2.48
C LEU A 85 6.93 -1.85 -3.92
N ASN A 86 7.32 -2.68 -4.89
CA ASN A 86 7.23 -2.32 -6.31
C ASN A 86 5.78 -2.13 -6.77
N ASP A 87 4.83 -2.86 -6.18
CA ASP A 87 3.42 -2.69 -6.51
C ASP A 87 2.87 -1.38 -5.95
N GLU A 88 3.19 -1.01 -4.71
CA GLU A 88 2.83 0.30 -4.13
C GLU A 88 3.38 1.47 -4.97
N GLU A 89 4.60 1.33 -5.53
CA GLU A 89 5.14 2.35 -6.43
C GLU A 89 4.30 2.49 -7.72
N LYS A 90 3.82 1.36 -8.28
CA LYS A 90 2.96 1.37 -9.46
C LYS A 90 1.58 1.92 -9.12
N HIS A 91 1.03 1.58 -7.97
CA HIS A 91 -0.25 2.08 -7.47
C HIS A 91 -0.21 3.59 -7.26
N ALA A 92 0.83 4.11 -6.60
CA ALA A 92 1.04 5.54 -6.45
C ALA A 92 1.07 6.27 -7.81
N LYS A 93 1.81 5.73 -8.80
CA LYS A 93 1.84 6.30 -10.18
C LYS A 93 0.49 6.21 -10.90
N LEU A 94 -0.26 5.15 -10.65
CA LEU A 94 -1.60 4.96 -11.22
C LEU A 94 -2.57 6.01 -10.68
N VAL A 95 -2.53 6.23 -9.36
CA VAL A 95 -3.41 7.15 -8.65
C VAL A 95 -3.02 8.62 -8.84
N GLU A 96 -1.73 8.92 -9.01
CA GLU A 96 -1.21 10.29 -9.21
C GLU A 96 -1.93 11.05 -10.33
N LYS A 97 -2.44 10.34 -11.34
CA LYS A 97 -3.20 10.90 -12.46
C LYS A 97 -4.53 11.53 -12.06
N PHE A 98 -5.10 11.08 -10.93
CA PHE A 98 -6.38 11.54 -10.40
C PHE A 98 -6.23 12.46 -9.18
N VAL A 99 -5.00 12.64 -8.70
CA VAL A 99 -4.67 13.57 -7.60
C VAL A 99 -4.86 15.00 -8.07
N ASP A 100 -5.52 15.82 -7.24
CA ASP A 100 -5.60 17.26 -7.48
C ASP A 100 -4.23 17.91 -7.24
N LYS A 101 -3.56 18.30 -8.33
CA LYS A 101 -2.22 18.92 -8.34
C LYS A 101 -2.23 20.41 -8.00
N THR A 102 -3.39 21.06 -7.94
CA THR A 102 -3.49 22.47 -7.51
C THR A 102 -3.19 22.67 -6.03
N LEU A 103 -3.08 21.56 -5.28
CA LEU A 103 -2.75 21.51 -3.86
C LEU A 103 -1.36 20.93 -3.60
N ARG A 104 -0.40 21.08 -4.52
CA ARG A 104 1.04 20.93 -4.20
C ARG A 104 1.41 22.02 -3.19
N ILE A 105 1.05 21.82 -1.93
CA ILE A 105 1.57 22.60 -0.82
C ILE A 105 3.04 22.18 -0.65
N VAL A 106 3.85 23.23 -0.62
CA VAL A 106 5.29 23.37 -0.42
C VAL A 106 5.85 22.43 0.64
#